data_AF-A0A8J7MSC4-F1
#
_entry.id   AF-A0A8J7MSC4-F1
#
_cell.length_a   1.000
_cell.length_b   1.000
_cell.length_c   1.000
_cell.angle_alpha   90.00
_cell.angle_beta   90.00
_cell.angle_gamma   90.00
#
_symmetry.space_group_name_H-M   'P 1'
#
loop_
_entity.id
_entity.type
_entity.pdbx_description
1 polymer ?
#
loop_
_entity_poly.entity_id
_entity_poly.type
_entity_poly.pdbx_seq_one_letter_code
_entity_poly.pdbx_strand_id
1 'polypeptide(L)'
;MTLPTLAALPAGKPSSTSYHLAHDLMPVSNVQRRLAGRNKMVPAVNLDAYRFRTVIDWIEFRVEFGRMTQRQHVQQVLRRFLDRGSYIKPKNMGPGLTFSICHIRVQEPKNLALIEDIHRALVNTFGEAAGSRVTAIEISVDAYPAQPSDAARATLLGALQRTIWTNRDIWSNGASRPRVSIGKARHENQWLMMGPETDGTIFCRSSSENHVPAFIDGTMYLGARDEDVMIRIMDKVIDQQNPNGKHTILSDDRKRVRIEVTLKGEEPQRMGITDIPSLRQLKMATFQKEYFQFKLPTFLDVTQIGTAKDLIHRTRETWRADTYLKTGVIGLMVMDAVTTLRRKKMKDGVRKTLRAMNKSTRNPAPDARLAPAFLSWDELNQKVNVAFQQQEKREQTAWKRMKV
;
A
#
# COMPACT_ATOMS: atom_id res chain seq x y z
N MET A 1 29.87 14.46 -8.75
CA MET A 1 28.77 14.13 -7.83
C MET A 1 28.07 12.84 -8.25
N THR A 2 28.40 11.76 -7.55
CA THR A 2 27.67 10.49 -7.62
C THR A 2 26.22 10.69 -7.15
N LEU A 3 25.29 9.86 -7.63
CA LEU A 3 23.91 9.88 -7.11
C LEU A 3 23.95 9.48 -5.62
N PRO A 4 23.14 10.11 -4.75
CA PRO A 4 22.99 9.64 -3.39
C PRO A 4 22.37 8.23 -3.39
N THR A 5 22.85 7.37 -2.50
CA THR A 5 22.39 5.97 -2.38
C THR A 5 22.03 5.57 -0.96
N LEU A 6 22.23 6.45 0.02
CA LEU A 6 21.95 6.17 1.42
C LEU A 6 20.68 6.91 1.86
N ALA A 7 19.68 6.16 2.32
CA ALA A 7 18.43 6.70 2.81
C ALA A 7 18.44 6.72 4.34
N ALA A 8 18.12 7.87 4.95
CA ALA A 8 17.87 7.92 6.38
C ALA A 8 16.56 7.19 6.74
N LEU A 9 16.55 6.50 7.88
CA LEU A 9 15.39 5.82 8.44
C LEU A 9 15.05 6.44 9.80
N PRO A 10 14.38 7.61 9.83
CA PRO A 10 14.13 8.31 11.07
C PRO A 10 13.10 7.60 11.94
N ALA A 11 13.27 7.70 13.25
CA ALA A 11 12.24 7.38 14.23
C ALA A 11 11.43 8.65 14.55
N GLY A 12 10.12 8.50 14.69
CA GLY A 12 9.21 9.54 15.13
C GLY A 12 9.23 9.75 16.64
N LYS A 13 9.49 8.69 17.40
CA LYS A 13 9.73 8.75 18.84
C LYS A 13 11.23 8.94 19.14
N PRO A 14 11.58 9.60 20.26
CA PRO A 14 12.97 9.69 20.70
C PRO A 14 13.62 8.30 20.75
N SER A 15 14.69 8.12 20.00
CA SER A 15 15.47 6.88 19.92
C SER A 15 16.94 7.24 19.85
N SER A 16 17.78 6.49 20.56
CA SER A 16 19.23 6.60 20.46
C SER A 16 19.80 5.93 19.21
N THR A 17 19.02 5.09 18.53
CA THR A 17 19.49 4.31 17.38
C THR A 17 19.08 4.98 16.07
N SER A 18 20.07 5.30 15.24
CA SER A 18 19.89 5.80 13.88
C SER A 18 20.09 4.67 12.88
N TYR A 19 19.10 4.44 12.02
CA TYR A 19 19.16 3.43 10.97
C TYR A 19 19.31 4.10 9.60
N HIS A 20 19.94 3.38 8.67
CA HIS A 20 20.09 3.81 7.29
C HIS A 20 19.83 2.63 6.35
N LEU A 21 19.31 2.93 5.17
CA LEU A 21 19.10 1.97 4.09
C LEU A 21 20.00 2.30 2.91
N ALA A 22 21.02 1.49 2.69
CA ALA A 22 21.85 1.58 1.51
C ALA A 22 21.09 1.11 0.26
N HIS A 23 21.50 1.61 -0.90
CA HIS A 23 20.98 1.21 -2.20
C HIS A 23 22.12 0.95 -3.18
N ASP A 24 21.96 -0.10 -3.98
CA ASP A 24 22.88 -0.43 -5.06
C ASP A 24 22.39 0.18 -6.37
N LEU A 25 23.31 0.74 -7.15
CA LEU A 25 23.06 1.17 -8.52
C LEU A 25 23.45 0.02 -9.45
N MET A 26 22.44 -0.57 -10.10
CA MET A 26 22.66 -1.69 -11.01
C MET A 26 22.28 -1.29 -12.43
N PRO A 27 23.07 -1.67 -13.46
CA PRO A 27 22.71 -1.42 -14.84
C PRO A 27 21.39 -2.12 -15.20
N VAL A 28 20.56 -1.43 -15.99
CA VAL A 28 19.32 -2.00 -16.50
C VAL A 28 19.63 -2.79 -17.76
N SER A 29 19.42 -4.11 -17.73
CA SER A 29 19.63 -5.03 -18.86
C SER A 29 18.52 -5.00 -19.92
N ASN A 30 17.56 -4.08 -19.81
CA ASN A 30 16.33 -4.09 -20.63
C ASN A 30 16.56 -3.50 -22.04
N VAL A 31 16.03 -4.18 -23.06
CA VAL A 31 16.14 -3.80 -24.48
C VAL A 31 15.28 -2.56 -24.83
N GLN A 32 14.32 -2.19 -23.97
CA GLN A 32 13.48 -1.02 -24.22
C GLN A 32 14.32 0.25 -24.32
N ARG A 33 14.24 0.96 -25.46
CA ARG A 33 14.96 2.22 -25.73
C ARG A 33 14.86 3.25 -24.61
N ARG A 34 13.73 3.31 -23.89
CA ARG A 34 13.51 4.23 -22.76
C ARG A 34 14.41 3.96 -21.54
N LEU A 35 14.98 2.76 -21.46
CA LEU A 35 15.82 2.28 -20.36
C LEU A 35 17.29 2.18 -20.74
N ALA A 36 17.65 2.43 -22.00
CA ALA A 36 19.03 2.42 -22.46
C ALA A 36 19.88 3.43 -21.67
N GLY A 37 21.05 3.00 -21.20
CA GLY A 37 21.97 3.84 -20.42
C GLY A 37 21.43 4.24 -19.05
N ARG A 38 20.50 3.47 -18.47
CA ARG A 38 19.97 3.71 -17.12
C ARG A 38 20.45 2.67 -16.13
N ASN A 39 20.58 3.10 -14.88
CA ASN A 39 20.79 2.25 -13.73
C ASN A 39 19.50 2.22 -12.89
N LYS A 40 19.10 1.05 -12.37
CA LYS A 40 18.07 0.94 -11.35
C LYS A 40 18.70 1.11 -9.97
N MET A 41 17.99 1.75 -9.05
CA MET A 41 18.41 1.87 -7.66
C MET A 41 17.65 0.83 -6.84
N VAL A 42 18.37 -0.12 -6.24
CA VAL A 42 17.82 -1.28 -5.54
C VAL A 42 18.13 -1.17 -4.05
N PRO A 43 17.17 -1.27 -3.14
CA PRO A 43 17.47 -1.34 -1.71
C PRO A 43 18.38 -2.53 -1.39
N ALA A 44 19.47 -2.29 -0.66
CA ALA A 44 20.41 -3.33 -0.22
C ALA A 44 19.80 -4.13 0.94
N VAL A 45 18.90 -5.06 0.62
CA VAL A 45 18.17 -5.91 1.58
C VAL A 45 18.24 -7.35 1.13
N ASN A 46 18.73 -8.24 2.00
CA ASN A 46 18.66 -9.68 1.75
C ASN A 46 17.22 -10.18 1.99
N LEU A 47 16.43 -10.33 0.92
CA LEU A 47 15.03 -10.77 1.03
C LEU A 47 14.89 -12.24 1.45
N ASP A 48 15.94 -13.06 1.28
CA ASP A 48 15.97 -14.44 1.77
C ASP A 48 16.09 -14.54 3.30
N ALA A 49 16.53 -13.46 3.95
CA ALA A 49 16.55 -13.37 5.42
C ALA A 49 15.16 -13.17 6.04
N TYR A 50 14.08 -13.19 5.24
CA TYR A 50 12.71 -12.98 5.70
C TYR A 50 11.77 -14.08 5.23
N ARG A 51 10.87 -14.50 6.13
CA ARG A 51 9.74 -15.36 5.80
C ARG A 51 8.50 -14.50 5.57
N PHE A 52 7.98 -14.55 4.35
CA PHE A 52 6.75 -13.86 3.96
C PHE A 52 5.52 -14.74 4.18
N ARG A 53 4.43 -14.16 4.70
CA ARG A 53 3.16 -14.85 4.93
C ARG A 53 1.99 -13.92 4.63
N THR A 54 1.09 -14.37 3.76
CA THR A 54 -0.20 -13.70 3.57
C THR A 54 -1.21 -14.18 4.62
N VAL A 55 -1.98 -13.24 5.17
CA VAL A 55 -3.08 -13.47 6.12
C VAL A 55 -4.31 -12.64 5.73
N ILE A 56 -5.49 -13.13 6.09
CA ILE A 56 -6.74 -12.36 6.01
C ILE A 56 -6.97 -11.82 7.41
N ASP A 57 -6.77 -10.52 7.62
CA ASP A 57 -6.87 -9.92 8.95
C ASP A 57 -8.33 -9.78 9.37
N TRP A 58 -9.25 -9.47 8.45
CA TRP A 58 -10.69 -9.59 8.68
C TRP A 58 -11.48 -9.60 7.39
N ILE A 59 -12.73 -10.07 7.49
CA ILE A 59 -13.74 -9.99 6.43
C ILE A 59 -15.05 -9.46 7.01
N GLU A 60 -15.75 -8.63 6.25
CA GLU A 60 -17.05 -8.08 6.62
C GLU A 60 -18.09 -8.41 5.55
N PHE A 61 -19.26 -8.87 5.98
CA PHE A 61 -20.37 -9.15 5.10
C PHE A 61 -21.69 -8.62 5.68
N ARG A 62 -22.59 -8.21 4.79
CA ARG A 62 -23.96 -7.80 5.09
C ARG A 62 -24.88 -9.01 5.00
N VAL A 63 -25.72 -9.18 6.02
CA VAL A 63 -26.79 -10.18 6.05
C VAL A 63 -28.13 -9.49 6.23
N GLU A 64 -29.15 -10.01 5.57
CA GLU A 64 -30.55 -9.59 5.73
C GLU A 64 -31.40 -10.80 6.13
N PHE A 65 -31.79 -10.84 7.40
CA PHE A 65 -32.49 -11.95 8.02
C PHE A 65 -33.97 -11.97 7.65
N GLY A 66 -34.53 -13.18 7.55
CA GLY A 66 -35.96 -13.39 7.30
C GLY A 66 -36.86 -12.98 8.47
N ARG A 67 -36.29 -12.80 9.66
CA ARG A 67 -37.00 -12.32 10.85
C ARG A 67 -36.16 -11.33 11.64
N MET A 68 -36.83 -10.48 12.41
CA MET A 68 -36.17 -9.57 13.37
C MET A 68 -35.39 -10.38 14.41
N THR A 69 -34.18 -9.93 14.72
CA THR A 69 -33.31 -10.54 15.73
C THR A 69 -32.60 -9.46 16.54
N GLN A 70 -31.82 -9.86 17.53
CA GLN A 70 -30.99 -8.98 18.36
C GLN A 70 -29.53 -9.38 18.28
N ARG A 71 -28.65 -8.42 18.63
CA ARG A 71 -27.20 -8.61 18.54
C ARG A 71 -26.72 -9.81 19.35
N GLN A 72 -27.26 -10.05 20.54
CA GLN A 72 -26.84 -11.19 21.36
C GLN A 72 -27.14 -12.55 20.70
N HIS A 73 -28.25 -12.67 19.96
CA HIS A 73 -28.62 -13.93 19.31
C HIS A 73 -27.73 -14.22 18.09
N VAL A 74 -27.44 -13.19 17.29
CA VAL A 74 -26.43 -13.31 16.22
C VAL A 74 -25.08 -13.68 16.83
N GLN A 75 -24.67 -13.03 17.91
CA GLN A 75 -23.41 -13.31 18.59
C GLN A 75 -23.35 -14.75 19.16
N GLN A 76 -24.47 -15.29 19.66
CA GLN A 76 -24.57 -16.68 20.12
C GLN A 76 -24.30 -17.68 19.00
N VAL A 77 -24.80 -17.43 17.78
CA VAL A 77 -24.49 -18.28 16.62
C VAL A 77 -23.00 -18.19 16.27
N LEU A 78 -22.45 -16.97 16.19
CA LEU A 78 -21.04 -16.75 15.84
C LEU A 78 -20.06 -17.41 16.84
N ARG A 79 -20.39 -17.44 18.14
CA ARG A 79 -19.57 -18.06 19.19
C ARG A 79 -19.42 -19.59 19.07
N ARG A 80 -20.25 -20.25 18.24
CA ARG A 80 -20.07 -21.68 17.92
C ARG A 80 -18.86 -21.93 17.01
N PHE A 81 -18.41 -20.89 16.31
CA PHE A 81 -17.36 -20.96 15.29
C PHE A 81 -16.12 -20.14 15.65
N LEU A 82 -16.27 -19.13 16.50
CA LEU A 82 -15.25 -18.13 16.78
C LEU A 82 -14.96 -18.04 18.28
N ASP A 83 -13.67 -18.04 18.62
CA ASP A 83 -13.20 -17.92 20.00
C ASP A 83 -13.40 -16.51 20.59
N ARG A 84 -13.73 -15.53 19.74
CA ARG A 84 -13.92 -14.12 20.13
C ARG A 84 -15.21 -13.53 19.58
N GLY A 85 -15.66 -12.48 20.24
CA GLY A 85 -16.79 -11.67 19.77
C GLY A 85 -16.51 -11.08 18.38
N SER A 86 -17.54 -11.01 17.54
CA SER A 86 -17.45 -10.36 16.23
C SER A 86 -18.03 -8.95 16.34
N TYR A 87 -17.54 -8.05 15.50
CA TYR A 87 -18.15 -6.72 15.42
C TYR A 87 -19.42 -6.83 14.56
N ILE A 88 -20.57 -6.68 15.22
CA ILE A 88 -21.89 -6.67 14.58
C ILE A 88 -22.39 -5.23 14.58
N LYS A 89 -22.65 -4.68 13.40
CA LYS A 89 -23.22 -3.35 13.20
C LYS A 89 -24.64 -3.48 12.64
N PRO A 90 -25.67 -3.45 13.50
CA PRO A 90 -27.07 -3.40 13.07
C PRO A 90 -27.35 -2.21 12.15
N LYS A 91 -28.32 -2.39 11.26
CA LYS A 91 -28.90 -1.33 10.42
C LYS A 91 -30.41 -1.28 10.70
N ASN A 92 -30.98 -0.08 10.61
CA ASN A 92 -32.42 0.15 10.79
C ASN A 92 -32.97 -0.49 12.08
N MET A 93 -32.41 -0.10 13.23
CA MET A 93 -32.86 -0.66 14.51
C MET A 93 -34.33 -0.32 14.77
N GLY A 94 -35.12 -1.35 15.06
CA GLY A 94 -36.51 -1.25 15.48
C GLY A 94 -36.68 -1.27 17.01
N PRO A 95 -37.93 -1.37 17.49
CA PRO A 95 -38.24 -1.51 18.91
C PRO A 95 -37.48 -2.68 19.56
N GLY A 96 -37.08 -2.50 20.81
CA GLY A 96 -36.34 -3.53 21.55
C GLY A 96 -34.94 -3.82 20.99
N LEU A 97 -34.31 -2.85 20.30
CA LEU A 97 -33.00 -2.99 19.66
C LEU A 97 -32.93 -4.14 18.64
N THR A 98 -34.08 -4.46 18.05
CA THR A 98 -34.18 -5.50 17.03
C THR A 98 -33.74 -4.98 15.67
N PHE A 99 -33.31 -5.87 14.79
CA PHE A 99 -32.95 -5.55 13.41
C PHE A 99 -33.10 -6.78 12.52
N SER A 100 -33.33 -6.54 11.22
CA SER A 100 -33.26 -7.56 10.18
C SER A 100 -31.97 -7.47 9.35
N ILE A 101 -31.31 -6.31 9.32
CA ILE A 101 -30.09 -6.10 8.52
C ILE A 101 -28.90 -5.79 9.44
N CYS A 102 -27.77 -6.42 9.20
CA CYS A 102 -26.52 -6.05 9.88
C CYS A 102 -25.28 -6.29 9.00
N HIS A 103 -24.18 -5.62 9.36
CA HIS A 103 -22.84 -5.99 8.91
C HIS A 103 -22.15 -6.79 10.02
N ILE A 104 -21.54 -7.90 9.66
CA ILE A 104 -20.79 -8.77 10.56
C ILE A 104 -19.34 -8.76 10.09
N ARG A 105 -18.43 -8.36 10.98
CA ARG A 105 -16.99 -8.44 10.75
C ARG A 105 -16.38 -9.56 11.58
N VAL A 106 -15.78 -10.52 10.89
CA VAL A 106 -15.04 -11.64 11.47
C VAL A 106 -13.55 -11.31 11.42
N GLN A 107 -12.91 -11.32 12.59
CA GLN A 107 -11.49 -11.02 12.76
C GLN A 107 -10.65 -12.29 12.64
N GLU A 108 -9.59 -12.22 11.83
CA GLU A 108 -8.59 -13.25 11.54
C GLU A 108 -9.24 -14.62 11.34
N PRO A 109 -10.16 -14.76 10.35
CA PRO A 109 -10.81 -16.03 10.09
C PRO A 109 -9.77 -17.10 9.77
N LYS A 110 -9.95 -18.31 10.32
CA LYS A 110 -9.03 -19.44 10.10
C LYS A 110 -8.85 -19.78 8.62
N ASN A 111 -9.93 -19.62 7.86
CA ASN A 111 -10.02 -19.75 6.40
C ASN A 111 -11.37 -19.15 5.95
N LEU A 112 -11.56 -19.00 4.64
CA LEU A 112 -12.79 -18.49 4.06
C LEU A 112 -13.93 -19.51 4.04
N ALA A 113 -13.64 -20.81 4.10
CA ALA A 113 -14.67 -21.85 4.20
C ALA A 113 -15.49 -21.71 5.50
N LEU A 114 -14.83 -21.35 6.61
CA LEU A 114 -15.48 -21.04 7.88
C LEU A 114 -16.51 -19.90 7.75
N ILE A 115 -16.30 -18.95 6.86
CA ILE A 115 -17.25 -17.85 6.62
C ILE A 115 -18.54 -18.37 5.98
N GLU A 116 -18.43 -19.36 5.09
CA GLU A 116 -19.60 -20.04 4.51
C GLU A 116 -20.37 -20.83 5.59
N ASP A 117 -19.68 -21.56 6.45
CA ASP A 117 -20.32 -22.29 7.57
C ASP A 117 -21.04 -21.34 8.54
N ILE A 118 -20.40 -20.22 8.87
CA ILE A 118 -21.00 -19.15 9.69
C ILE A 118 -22.26 -18.60 9.02
N HIS A 119 -22.19 -18.26 7.73
CA HIS A 119 -23.33 -17.74 6.98
C HIS A 119 -24.47 -18.75 6.96
N ARG A 120 -24.19 -20.03 6.64
CA ARG A 120 -25.18 -21.10 6.66
C ARG A 120 -25.86 -21.26 8.02
N ALA A 121 -25.09 -21.21 9.11
CA ALA A 121 -25.64 -21.30 10.45
C ALA A 121 -26.54 -20.09 10.81
N LEU A 122 -26.16 -18.89 10.37
CA LEU A 122 -26.99 -17.70 10.52
C LEU A 122 -28.29 -17.80 9.74
N VAL A 123 -28.24 -18.22 8.47
CA VAL A 123 -29.42 -18.40 7.62
C VAL A 123 -30.34 -19.49 8.17
N ASN A 124 -29.80 -20.63 8.60
CA ASN A 124 -30.60 -21.68 9.23
C ASN A 124 -31.28 -21.21 10.52
N THR A 125 -30.64 -20.30 11.27
CA THR A 125 -31.17 -19.79 12.53
C THR A 125 -32.18 -18.67 12.33
N PHE A 126 -32.01 -17.78 11.35
CA PHE A 126 -32.81 -16.55 11.24
C PHE A 126 -33.54 -16.38 9.90
N GLY A 127 -33.36 -17.31 8.97
CA GLY A 127 -33.76 -17.15 7.57
C GLY A 127 -32.91 -16.11 6.84
N GLU A 128 -33.02 -16.07 5.51
CA GLU A 128 -32.41 -15.05 4.66
C GLU A 128 -33.51 -14.41 3.81
N ALA A 129 -33.72 -13.10 3.99
CA ALA A 129 -34.69 -12.34 3.19
C ALA A 129 -34.07 -11.84 1.89
N ALA A 130 -32.77 -11.59 1.86
CA ALA A 130 -32.01 -11.25 0.65
C ALA A 130 -30.59 -11.80 0.74
N GLY A 131 -30.03 -12.19 -0.41
CA GLY A 131 -28.71 -12.81 -0.48
C GLY A 131 -27.61 -11.97 0.17
N SER A 132 -26.85 -12.59 1.07
CA SER A 132 -25.75 -11.94 1.79
C SER A 132 -24.60 -11.53 0.87
N ARG A 133 -23.98 -10.40 1.17
CA ARG A 133 -22.93 -9.79 0.35
C ARG A 133 -21.68 -9.52 1.16
N VAL A 134 -20.51 -9.78 0.59
CA VAL A 134 -19.25 -9.34 1.20
C VAL A 134 -19.08 -7.84 0.92
N THR A 135 -18.89 -7.05 1.97
CA THR A 135 -18.84 -5.58 1.87
C THR A 135 -17.45 -5.01 2.07
N ALA A 136 -16.56 -5.75 2.73
CA ALA A 136 -15.17 -5.36 2.89
C ALA A 136 -14.28 -6.55 3.28
N ILE A 137 -12.99 -6.47 2.99
CA ILE A 137 -11.97 -7.44 3.40
C ILE A 137 -10.64 -6.72 3.63
N GLU A 138 -9.87 -7.16 4.62
CA GLU A 138 -8.49 -6.73 4.82
C GLU A 138 -7.54 -7.91 4.69
N ILE A 139 -6.53 -7.74 3.84
CA ILE A 139 -5.52 -8.74 3.55
C ILE A 139 -4.16 -8.13 3.87
N SER A 140 -3.31 -8.92 4.50
CA SER A 140 -2.00 -8.46 4.93
C SER A 140 -0.90 -9.41 4.51
N VAL A 141 0.28 -8.85 4.24
CA VAL A 141 1.51 -9.58 4.03
C VAL A 141 2.44 -9.25 5.18
N ASP A 142 2.77 -10.29 5.94
CA ASP A 142 3.71 -10.26 7.04
C ASP A 142 5.08 -10.74 6.60
N ALA A 143 6.13 -10.01 6.96
CA ALA A 143 7.52 -10.40 6.74
C ALA A 143 8.25 -10.52 8.08
N TYR A 144 8.58 -11.76 8.44
CA TYR A 144 9.27 -12.10 9.68
C TYR A 144 10.77 -12.26 9.40
N PRO A 145 11.66 -11.51 10.07
CA PRO A 145 13.09 -11.76 9.94
C PRO A 145 13.44 -13.15 10.50
N ALA A 146 14.32 -13.88 9.81
CA ALA A 146 14.80 -15.18 10.27
C ALA A 146 15.55 -15.08 11.61
N GLN A 147 16.25 -13.95 11.82
CA GLN A 147 16.87 -13.56 13.08
C GLN A 147 16.18 -12.29 13.59
N PRO A 148 15.38 -12.35 14.67
CA PRO A 148 14.69 -11.20 15.21
C PRO A 148 15.65 -10.03 15.51
N SER A 149 15.43 -8.90 14.85
CA SER A 149 16.23 -7.69 15.03
C SER A 149 15.44 -6.46 14.61
N ASP A 150 15.51 -5.40 15.41
CA ASP A 150 14.93 -4.10 15.07
C ASP A 150 15.58 -3.51 13.82
N ALA A 151 16.89 -3.70 13.65
CA ALA A 151 17.63 -3.26 12.46
C ALA A 151 17.13 -3.96 11.19
N ALA A 152 16.89 -5.27 11.25
CA ALA A 152 16.35 -6.02 10.11
C ALA A 152 14.94 -5.52 9.73
N ARG A 153 14.06 -5.33 10.72
CA ARG A 153 12.71 -4.82 10.45
C ARG A 153 12.73 -3.38 9.93
N ALA A 154 13.55 -2.50 10.50
CA ALA A 154 13.71 -1.12 10.02
C ALA A 154 14.22 -1.08 8.57
N THR A 155 15.20 -1.93 8.23
CA THR A 155 15.76 -2.06 6.88
C THR A 155 14.69 -2.49 5.88
N LEU A 156 13.95 -3.57 6.16
CA LEU A 156 12.90 -4.04 5.27
C LEU A 156 11.74 -3.04 5.18
N LEU A 157 11.29 -2.48 6.31
CA LEU A 157 10.24 -1.46 6.34
C LEU A 157 10.60 -0.27 5.47
N GLY A 158 11.82 0.25 5.60
CA GLY A 158 12.33 1.35 4.78
C GLY A 158 12.34 1.03 3.29
N ALA A 159 12.62 -0.22 2.92
CA ALA A 159 12.57 -0.67 1.52
C ALA A 159 11.12 -0.78 1.01
N LEU A 160 10.20 -1.33 1.80
CA LEU A 160 8.78 -1.44 1.43
C LEU A 160 8.13 -0.06 1.28
N GLN A 161 8.36 0.86 2.22
CA GLN A 161 7.86 2.24 2.17
C GLN A 161 8.32 2.97 0.91
N ARG A 162 9.55 2.70 0.44
CA ARG A 162 10.12 3.36 -0.75
C ARG A 162 9.71 2.74 -2.06
N THR A 163 9.36 1.45 -2.08
CA THR A 163 9.14 0.71 -3.34
C THR A 163 7.68 0.37 -3.59
N ILE A 164 6.79 0.52 -2.60
CA ILE A 164 5.35 0.29 -2.78
C ILE A 164 4.80 1.14 -3.93
N TRP A 165 4.10 0.48 -4.85
CA TRP A 165 3.48 1.11 -6.00
C TRP A 165 1.96 1.01 -5.91
N THR A 166 1.27 2.06 -6.34
CA THR A 166 -0.17 2.04 -6.59
C THR A 166 -0.48 2.78 -7.87
N ASN A 167 -1.43 2.25 -8.66
CA ASN A 167 -2.01 2.91 -9.82
C ASN A 167 -3.24 3.77 -9.46
N ARG A 168 -3.66 3.78 -8.18
CA ARG A 168 -4.83 4.51 -7.72
C ARG A 168 -4.53 5.99 -7.59
N ASP A 169 -5.56 6.80 -7.76
CA ASP A 169 -5.48 8.22 -7.45
C ASP A 169 -5.51 8.43 -5.93
N ILE A 170 -4.33 8.69 -5.37
CA ILE A 170 -4.15 9.03 -3.96
C ILE A 170 -3.88 10.53 -3.76
N TRP A 171 -4.10 11.36 -4.80
CA TRP A 171 -3.70 12.77 -4.80
C TRP A 171 -4.89 13.72 -4.77
N SER A 172 -5.96 13.39 -5.49
CA SER A 172 -7.15 14.25 -5.60
C SER A 172 -7.82 14.46 -4.24
N ASN A 173 -7.92 13.42 -3.41
CA ASN A 173 -8.39 13.54 -2.05
C ASN A 173 -7.23 13.81 -1.08
N GLY A 174 -7.31 14.91 -0.35
CA GLY A 174 -6.33 15.29 0.68
C GLY A 174 -6.08 14.18 1.69
N ALA A 175 -7.14 13.52 2.17
CA ALA A 175 -7.06 12.46 3.18
C ALA A 175 -6.34 11.18 2.69
N SER A 176 -6.14 11.06 1.39
CA SER A 176 -5.63 9.85 0.72
C SER A 176 -4.15 9.91 0.42
N ARG A 177 -3.56 11.11 0.56
CA ARG A 177 -2.17 11.35 0.23
C ARG A 177 -1.25 10.54 1.15
N PRO A 178 0.00 10.28 0.71
CA PRO A 178 0.98 9.59 1.52
C PRO A 178 1.24 10.35 2.83
N ARG A 179 1.04 9.65 3.93
CA ARG A 179 1.26 10.19 5.29
C ARG A 179 1.81 9.11 6.20
N VAL A 180 2.49 9.52 7.25
CA VAL A 180 2.87 8.68 8.37
C VAL A 180 2.13 9.14 9.62
N SER A 181 1.63 8.19 10.40
CA SER A 181 1.04 8.45 11.72
C SER A 181 1.93 7.86 12.80
N ILE A 182 2.28 8.68 13.79
CA ILE A 182 3.02 8.26 14.98
C ILE A 182 2.07 8.36 16.16
N GLY A 183 1.50 7.25 16.64
CA GLY A 183 0.66 7.27 17.84
C GLY A 183 -0.85 7.30 17.58
N LYS A 184 -1.59 7.83 18.57
CA LYS A 184 -3.07 7.73 18.64
C LYS A 184 -3.78 9.04 18.28
N ALA A 185 -3.11 10.20 18.38
CA ALA A 185 -3.80 11.45 18.17
C ALA A 185 -3.98 11.68 16.66
N ARG A 186 -5.21 12.01 16.25
CA ARG A 186 -5.54 12.38 14.85
C ARG A 186 -4.68 13.52 14.28
N HIS A 187 -4.02 14.27 15.16
CA HIS A 187 -3.15 15.40 14.84
C HIS A 187 -1.67 15.02 14.65
N GLU A 188 -1.29 13.74 14.80
CA GLU A 188 0.09 13.25 14.64
C GLU A 188 0.35 12.69 13.22
N ASN A 189 -0.44 13.10 12.23
CA ASN A 189 -0.19 12.74 10.84
C ASN A 189 0.82 13.71 10.23
N GLN A 190 1.96 13.19 9.78
CA GLN A 190 2.90 13.92 8.94
C GLN A 190 2.68 13.52 7.48
N TRP A 191 2.35 14.49 6.64
CA TRP A 191 2.32 14.29 5.19
C TRP A 191 3.74 14.16 4.67
N LEU A 192 3.96 13.19 3.78
CA LEU A 192 5.31 12.94 3.24
C LEU A 192 5.72 13.99 2.19
N MET A 193 4.76 14.76 1.68
CA MET A 193 4.98 15.89 0.78
C MET A 193 3.76 16.82 0.77
N MET A 194 3.93 18.03 0.24
CA MET A 194 2.82 18.96 0.05
C MET A 194 1.77 18.47 -0.96
N GLY A 195 0.59 19.07 -0.93
CA GLY A 195 -0.50 18.79 -1.87
C GLY A 195 -0.42 19.54 -3.21
N PRO A 196 -1.14 19.07 -4.25
CA PRO A 196 -1.24 19.72 -5.56
C PRO A 196 -1.68 21.19 -5.52
N GLU A 197 -2.47 21.60 -4.53
CA GLU A 197 -2.90 22.98 -4.32
C GLU A 197 -1.73 23.97 -4.19
N THR A 198 -0.55 23.48 -3.77
CA THR A 198 0.67 24.31 -3.61
C THR A 198 1.51 24.42 -4.88
N ASP A 199 1.19 23.68 -5.94
CA ASP A 199 2.00 23.69 -7.17
C ASP A 199 1.86 24.98 -7.98
N GLY A 200 0.75 25.71 -7.82
CA GLY A 200 0.46 26.93 -8.57
C GLY A 200 1.34 28.11 -8.19
N THR A 201 1.90 28.11 -6.98
CA THR A 201 2.64 29.25 -6.43
C THR A 201 4.15 29.03 -6.44
N ILE A 202 4.63 27.84 -6.06
CA ILE A 202 6.08 27.61 -5.79
C ILE A 202 6.61 26.31 -6.45
N PHE A 203 5.79 25.55 -7.19
CA PHE A 203 6.17 24.23 -7.74
C PHE A 203 6.83 23.33 -6.69
N CYS A 204 6.33 23.40 -5.45
CA CYS A 204 6.97 22.84 -4.27
C CYS A 204 7.36 21.37 -4.44
N ARG A 205 6.48 20.56 -5.05
CA ARG A 205 6.67 19.12 -5.17
C ARG A 205 7.73 18.69 -6.19
N SER A 206 8.27 19.64 -6.96
CA SER A 206 9.41 19.43 -7.86
C SER A 206 10.77 19.55 -7.18
N SER A 207 10.83 20.14 -5.99
CA SER A 207 12.04 20.21 -5.16
C SER A 207 12.07 19.04 -4.18
N SER A 208 13.23 18.39 -4.06
CA SER A 208 13.41 17.26 -3.14
C SER A 208 13.44 17.66 -1.65
N GLU A 209 13.60 18.95 -1.36
CA GLU A 209 13.53 19.51 0.00
C GLU A 209 12.12 19.45 0.59
N ASN A 210 11.09 19.42 -0.27
CA ASN A 210 9.68 19.36 0.12
C ASN A 210 9.15 17.93 0.29
N HIS A 211 10.06 16.96 0.34
CA HIS A 211 9.79 15.54 0.54
C HIS A 211 10.37 15.12 1.89
N VAL A 212 9.58 14.40 2.68
CA VAL A 212 9.93 13.99 4.04
C VAL A 212 9.87 12.47 4.15
N PRO A 213 10.90 11.81 4.71
CA PRO A 213 10.88 10.37 4.91
C PRO A 213 9.80 9.91 5.89
N ALA A 214 9.21 8.75 5.62
CA ALA A 214 8.34 8.08 6.56
C ALA A 214 9.14 7.56 7.77
N PHE A 215 8.54 7.64 8.96
CA PHE A 215 9.14 7.09 10.17
C PHE A 215 9.05 5.56 10.23
N ILE A 216 10.09 4.91 10.77
CA ILE A 216 10.15 3.45 10.90
C ILE A 216 9.35 2.88 12.08
N ASP A 217 9.04 3.70 13.07
CA ASP A 217 8.19 3.37 14.22
C ASP A 217 6.76 3.94 14.07
N GLY A 218 6.47 4.51 12.89
CA GLY A 218 5.15 4.96 12.48
C GLY A 218 4.46 3.98 11.54
N THR A 219 3.19 4.26 11.23
CA THR A 219 2.45 3.58 10.15
C THR A 219 2.34 4.51 8.96
N MET A 220 2.85 4.10 7.80
CA MET A 220 2.65 4.81 6.55
C MET A 220 1.30 4.41 5.95
N TYR A 221 0.53 5.39 5.46
CA TYR A 221 -0.77 5.20 4.83
C TYR A 221 -0.74 5.71 3.39
N LEU A 222 -1.41 4.97 2.50
CA LEU A 222 -1.82 5.40 1.17
C LEU A 222 -3.34 5.17 1.07
N GLY A 223 -4.12 6.19 0.75
CA GLY A 223 -5.59 6.13 0.80
C GLY A 223 -6.18 6.59 2.14
N ALA A 224 -7.44 7.01 2.09
CA ALA A 224 -8.19 7.43 3.27
C ALA A 224 -8.91 6.25 3.93
N ARG A 225 -9.24 6.37 5.23
CA ARG A 225 -9.91 5.31 5.99
C ARG A 225 -11.25 4.89 5.39
N ASP A 226 -12.00 5.85 4.87
CA ASP A 226 -13.36 5.66 4.38
C ASP A 226 -13.44 5.51 2.86
N GLU A 227 -12.27 5.43 2.20
CA GLU A 227 -12.18 5.09 0.78
C GLU A 227 -12.23 3.59 0.54
N ASP A 228 -12.45 3.24 -0.72
CA ASP A 228 -12.58 1.86 -1.16
C ASP A 228 -11.29 1.04 -1.03
N VAL A 229 -10.10 1.67 -1.09
CA VAL A 229 -8.83 1.01 -0.75
C VAL A 229 -7.98 1.89 0.14
N MET A 230 -7.41 1.29 1.18
CA MET A 230 -6.40 1.87 2.04
C MET A 230 -5.24 0.88 2.19
N ILE A 231 -4.01 1.34 1.96
CA ILE A 231 -2.78 0.58 2.17
C ILE A 231 -2.09 1.11 3.42
N ARG A 232 -1.62 0.21 4.28
CA ARG A 232 -0.83 0.53 5.47
C ARG A 232 0.48 -0.23 5.45
N ILE A 233 1.59 0.42 5.81
CA ILE A 233 2.90 -0.21 5.95
C ILE A 233 3.47 0.16 7.32
N MET A 234 3.83 -0.84 8.13
CA MET A 234 4.25 -0.59 9.52
C MET A 234 5.18 -1.67 10.07
N ASP A 235 5.95 -1.31 11.11
CA ASP A 235 6.57 -2.28 12.02
C ASP A 235 5.54 -2.76 13.06
N LYS A 236 5.19 -4.04 13.00
CA LYS A 236 4.17 -4.65 13.84
C LYS A 236 4.82 -5.26 15.07
N VAL A 237 4.95 -4.42 16.11
CA VAL A 237 5.54 -4.79 17.41
C VAL A 237 4.53 -4.93 18.56
N ILE A 238 3.28 -4.50 18.33
CA ILE A 238 2.18 -4.62 19.30
C ILE A 238 0.97 -5.31 18.68
N ASP A 239 0.14 -5.93 19.51
CA ASP A 239 -1.10 -6.61 19.15
C ASP A 239 -2.24 -6.25 20.12
N GLN A 240 -3.48 -6.54 19.72
CA GLN A 240 -4.68 -6.37 20.54
C GLN A 240 -4.80 -5.00 21.24
N GLN A 241 -4.60 -3.92 20.48
CA GLN A 241 -4.72 -2.59 21.03
C GLN A 241 -6.19 -2.27 21.35
N ASN A 242 -6.49 -2.14 22.63
CA ASN A 242 -7.81 -1.76 23.11
C ASN A 242 -8.00 -0.22 23.03
N PRO A 243 -9.26 0.26 22.96
CA PRO A 243 -9.55 1.69 23.01
C PRO A 243 -8.92 2.39 24.21
N ASN A 244 -8.87 1.72 25.36
CA ASN A 244 -8.28 2.20 26.61
C ASN A 244 -6.74 2.29 26.62
N GLY A 245 -6.04 1.90 25.54
CA GLY A 245 -4.57 1.96 25.45
C GLY A 245 -3.83 0.71 25.88
N LYS A 246 -4.49 -0.26 26.51
CA LYS A 246 -3.89 -1.56 26.77
C LYS A 246 -3.58 -2.26 25.45
N HIS A 247 -2.35 -2.74 25.32
CA HIS A 247 -1.86 -3.47 24.16
C HIS A 247 -0.93 -4.58 24.63
N THR A 248 -0.80 -5.61 23.83
CA THR A 248 0.12 -6.72 24.07
C THR A 248 1.38 -6.47 23.24
N ILE A 249 2.52 -6.34 23.90
CA ILE A 249 3.82 -6.31 23.18
C ILE A 249 4.06 -7.70 22.62
N LEU A 250 4.42 -7.77 21.34
CA LEU A 250 4.73 -9.03 20.70
C LEU A 250 6.11 -9.53 21.15
N SER A 251 6.22 -10.85 21.36
CA SER A 251 7.50 -11.52 21.50
C SER A 251 8.34 -11.32 20.22
N ASP A 252 9.67 -11.39 20.36
CA ASP A 252 10.60 -11.03 19.27
C ASP A 252 10.38 -11.86 18.01
N ASP A 253 10.01 -13.14 18.14
CA ASP A 253 9.68 -14.04 17.03
C ASP A 253 8.37 -13.67 16.30
N ARG A 254 7.49 -12.88 16.95
CA ARG A 254 6.22 -12.41 16.40
C ARG A 254 6.27 -10.99 15.86
N LYS A 255 7.33 -10.23 16.18
CA LYS A 255 7.59 -8.91 15.59
C LYS A 255 7.90 -9.07 14.10
N ARG A 256 7.34 -8.19 13.29
CA ARG A 256 7.37 -8.33 11.83
C ARG A 256 7.11 -7.01 11.13
N VAL A 257 7.54 -6.89 9.89
CA VAL A 257 7.09 -5.80 9.02
C VAL A 257 5.79 -6.25 8.36
N ARG A 258 4.78 -5.37 8.33
CA ARG A 258 3.47 -5.68 7.78
C ARG A 258 3.03 -4.67 6.73
N ILE A 259 2.47 -5.17 5.64
CA ILE A 259 1.68 -4.40 4.68
C ILE A 259 0.24 -4.88 4.75
N GLU A 260 -0.71 -3.97 4.97
CA GLU A 260 -2.15 -4.26 5.04
C GLU A 260 -2.87 -3.52 3.91
N VAL A 261 -3.80 -4.20 3.25
CA VAL A 261 -4.66 -3.62 2.23
C VAL A 261 -6.10 -3.87 2.65
N THR A 262 -6.79 -2.78 2.99
CA THR A 262 -8.24 -2.79 3.24
C THR A 262 -8.97 -2.52 1.94
N LEU A 263 -9.93 -3.37 1.57
CA LEU A 263 -10.85 -3.17 0.46
C LEU A 263 -12.28 -2.98 0.97
N LYS A 264 -13.00 -2.01 0.42
CA LYS A 264 -14.39 -1.64 0.75
C LYS A 264 -15.15 -1.21 -0.51
N GLY A 265 -16.44 -0.95 -0.34
CA GLY A 265 -17.27 -0.40 -1.41
C GLY A 265 -17.36 -1.38 -2.57
N GLU A 266 -17.01 -0.93 -3.77
CA GLU A 266 -17.04 -1.76 -4.98
C GLU A 266 -15.78 -2.60 -5.19
N GLU A 267 -14.69 -2.33 -4.49
CA GLU A 267 -13.40 -2.99 -4.75
C GLU A 267 -13.42 -4.51 -4.49
N PRO A 268 -14.07 -5.04 -3.42
CA PRO A 268 -14.28 -6.48 -3.30
C PRO A 268 -14.94 -7.08 -4.55
N GLN A 269 -15.96 -6.42 -5.11
CA GLN A 269 -16.68 -6.90 -6.30
C GLN A 269 -15.78 -6.89 -7.54
N ARG A 270 -14.95 -5.85 -7.72
CA ARG A 270 -13.94 -5.81 -8.80
C ARG A 270 -12.93 -6.95 -8.70
N MET A 271 -12.66 -7.42 -7.49
CA MET A 271 -11.82 -8.60 -7.23
C MET A 271 -12.56 -9.93 -7.36
N GLY A 272 -13.84 -9.91 -7.80
CA GLY A 272 -14.69 -11.09 -7.92
C GLY A 272 -15.31 -11.57 -6.61
N ILE A 273 -15.30 -10.74 -5.56
CA ILE A 273 -15.89 -11.03 -4.26
C ILE A 273 -17.21 -10.27 -4.14
N THR A 274 -18.32 -10.93 -4.46
CA THR A 274 -19.68 -10.35 -4.46
C THR A 274 -20.47 -10.81 -3.23
N ASP A 275 -20.50 -12.12 -3.02
CA ASP A 275 -21.31 -12.82 -2.03
C ASP A 275 -20.46 -13.88 -1.30
N ILE A 276 -21.05 -14.54 -0.30
CA ILE A 276 -20.34 -15.57 0.46
C ILE A 276 -19.87 -16.73 -0.43
N PRO A 277 -20.70 -17.29 -1.35
CA PRO A 277 -20.26 -18.33 -2.29
C PRO A 277 -19.06 -17.93 -3.18
N SER A 278 -18.97 -16.66 -3.59
CA SER A 278 -17.88 -16.16 -4.44
C SER A 278 -16.49 -16.32 -3.80
N LEU A 279 -16.40 -16.36 -2.46
CA LEU A 279 -15.14 -16.55 -1.72
C LEU A 279 -14.43 -17.84 -2.09
N ARG A 280 -15.17 -18.87 -2.54
CA ARG A 280 -14.60 -20.14 -2.97
C ARG A 280 -13.86 -20.06 -4.30
N GLN A 281 -14.18 -19.08 -5.12
CA GLN A 281 -13.55 -18.85 -6.44
C GLN A 281 -12.43 -17.81 -6.37
N LEU A 282 -12.18 -17.25 -5.19
CA LEU A 282 -11.20 -16.19 -4.99
C LEU A 282 -9.78 -16.67 -5.27
N LYS A 283 -9.12 -16.03 -6.23
CA LYS A 283 -7.72 -16.27 -6.57
C LYS A 283 -6.83 -15.31 -5.79
N MET A 284 -6.19 -15.78 -4.73
CA MET A 284 -5.38 -14.93 -3.84
C MET A 284 -4.26 -14.18 -4.58
N ALA A 285 -3.70 -14.75 -5.65
CA ALA A 285 -2.68 -14.09 -6.46
C ALA A 285 -3.13 -12.80 -7.18
N THR A 286 -4.45 -12.55 -7.34
CA THR A 286 -4.93 -11.30 -7.96
C THR A 286 -4.67 -10.10 -7.06
N PHE A 287 -4.77 -10.26 -5.72
CA PHE A 287 -4.45 -9.18 -4.78
C PHE A 287 -2.98 -8.75 -4.89
N GLN A 288 -2.06 -9.69 -5.08
CA GLN A 288 -0.65 -9.36 -5.26
C GLN A 288 -0.47 -8.44 -6.46
N LYS A 289 -1.07 -8.81 -7.59
CA LYS A 289 -0.95 -8.06 -8.84
C LYS A 289 -1.59 -6.68 -8.75
N GLU A 290 -2.67 -6.49 -8.00
CA GLU A 290 -3.34 -5.19 -7.95
C GLU A 290 -2.82 -4.28 -6.83
N TYR A 291 -2.54 -4.82 -5.65
CA TYR A 291 -2.32 -4.01 -4.44
C TYR A 291 -0.96 -4.19 -3.77
N PHE A 292 -0.23 -5.26 -4.06
CA PHE A 292 1.10 -5.53 -3.49
C PHE A 292 2.16 -5.54 -4.59
N GLN A 293 2.23 -4.42 -5.31
CA GLN A 293 3.24 -4.18 -6.34
C GLN A 293 4.39 -3.36 -5.79
N PHE A 294 5.62 -3.80 -6.06
CA PHE A 294 6.83 -3.06 -5.71
C PHE A 294 7.60 -2.70 -6.96
N LYS A 295 8.09 -1.46 -7.02
CA LYS A 295 8.85 -0.94 -8.16
C LYS A 295 10.13 -0.25 -7.72
N LEU A 296 11.09 -0.26 -8.63
CA LEU A 296 12.39 0.38 -8.51
C LEU A 296 12.47 1.57 -9.46
N PRO A 297 12.97 2.73 -9.01
CA PRO A 297 13.27 3.83 -9.92
C PRO A 297 14.48 3.49 -10.79
N THR A 298 14.55 4.12 -11.95
CA THR A 298 15.74 4.11 -12.78
C THR A 298 16.26 5.53 -12.96
N PHE A 299 17.57 5.67 -13.10
CA PHE A 299 18.30 6.93 -13.24
C PHE A 299 19.19 6.88 -14.47
N LEU A 300 19.40 8.00 -15.15
CA LEU A 300 20.40 8.07 -16.22
C LEU A 300 21.79 7.85 -15.64
N ASP A 301 22.62 7.09 -16.35
CA ASP A 301 24.05 7.11 -16.11
C ASP A 301 24.61 8.45 -16.59
N VAL A 302 25.05 9.27 -15.62
CA VAL A 302 25.58 10.62 -15.84
C VAL A 302 27.07 10.70 -15.48
N THR A 303 27.79 9.58 -15.60
CA THR A 303 29.22 9.49 -15.30
C THR A 303 30.10 10.32 -16.25
N GLN A 304 29.68 10.51 -17.51
CA GLN A 304 30.40 11.33 -18.49
C GLN A 304 29.74 12.72 -18.62
N ILE A 305 30.43 13.77 -18.19
CA ILE A 305 30.02 15.17 -18.45
C ILE A 305 30.79 15.67 -19.66
N GLY A 306 30.10 15.90 -20.78
CA GLY A 306 30.68 16.56 -21.95
C GLY A 306 30.17 17.98 -22.16
N THR A 307 28.97 18.31 -21.65
CA THR A 307 28.27 19.56 -21.97
C THR A 307 27.54 20.18 -20.77
N ALA A 308 27.22 21.47 -20.86
CA ALA A 308 26.38 22.16 -19.86
C ALA A 308 24.98 21.53 -19.71
N LYS A 309 24.46 20.91 -20.78
CA LYS A 309 23.20 20.16 -20.76
C LYS A 309 23.32 18.93 -19.86
N ASP A 310 24.46 18.25 -19.87
CA ASP A 310 24.70 17.08 -19.04
C ASP A 310 24.75 17.44 -17.55
N LEU A 311 25.27 18.63 -17.22
CA LEU A 311 25.24 19.15 -15.85
C LEU A 311 23.79 19.35 -15.35
N ILE A 312 22.91 19.93 -16.18
CA ILE A 312 21.48 20.09 -15.84
C ILE A 312 20.80 18.73 -15.66
N HIS A 313 21.09 17.77 -16.55
CA HIS A 313 20.58 16.41 -16.42
C HIS A 313 21.05 15.74 -15.14
N ARG A 314 22.33 15.88 -14.78
CA ARG A 314 22.91 15.36 -13.55
C ARG A 314 22.23 15.92 -12.31
N THR A 315 22.11 17.25 -12.20
CA THR A 315 21.43 17.89 -11.06
C THR A 315 20.00 17.38 -10.91
N ARG A 316 19.29 17.22 -12.02
CA ARG A 316 17.92 16.67 -11.99
C ARG A 316 17.90 15.22 -11.49
N GLU A 317 18.79 14.36 -11.97
CA GLU A 317 18.83 12.97 -11.51
C GLU A 317 19.25 12.87 -10.03
N THR A 318 20.11 13.76 -9.54
CA THR A 318 20.42 13.88 -8.10
C THR A 318 19.18 14.25 -7.29
N TRP A 319 18.39 15.25 -7.72
CA TRP A 319 17.14 15.60 -7.02
C TRP A 319 16.12 14.45 -7.06
N ARG A 320 16.01 13.75 -8.20
CA ARG A 320 15.14 12.57 -8.31
C ARG A 320 15.57 11.46 -7.35
N ALA A 321 16.88 11.23 -7.22
CA ALA A 321 17.43 10.25 -6.28
C ALA A 321 17.14 10.66 -4.83
N ASP A 322 17.37 11.92 -4.46
CA ASP A 322 17.06 12.44 -3.12
C ASP A 322 15.56 12.34 -2.79
N THR A 323 14.68 12.70 -3.73
CA THR A 323 13.23 12.50 -3.59
C THR A 323 12.89 11.04 -3.36
N TYR A 324 13.42 10.10 -4.15
CA TYR A 324 13.18 8.68 -3.95
C TYR A 324 13.68 8.18 -2.59
N LEU A 325 14.87 8.61 -2.16
CA LEU A 325 15.43 8.22 -0.87
C LEU A 325 14.62 8.77 0.31
N LYS A 326 13.83 9.82 0.13
CA LYS A 326 12.92 10.35 1.14
C LYS A 326 11.55 9.66 1.06
N THR A 327 10.86 9.80 -0.07
CA THR A 327 9.41 9.49 -0.20
C THR A 327 9.10 8.34 -1.15
N GLY A 328 10.14 7.64 -1.62
CA GLY A 328 9.98 6.47 -2.46
C GLY A 328 9.50 6.76 -3.88
N VAL A 329 9.06 5.69 -4.55
CA VAL A 329 8.52 5.75 -5.91
C VAL A 329 7.31 6.66 -5.99
N ILE A 330 6.47 6.71 -4.95
CA ILE A 330 5.26 7.54 -4.91
C ILE A 330 5.61 9.03 -4.98
N GLY A 331 6.57 9.50 -4.18
CA GLY A 331 7.02 10.89 -4.25
C GLY A 331 7.75 11.21 -5.55
N LEU A 332 8.55 10.27 -6.06
CA LEU A 332 9.24 10.44 -7.34
C LEU A 332 8.26 10.55 -8.51
N MET A 333 7.16 9.78 -8.51
CA MET A 333 6.09 9.89 -9.52
C MET A 333 5.52 11.30 -9.58
N VAL A 334 5.24 11.90 -8.42
CA VAL A 334 4.71 13.27 -8.34
C VAL A 334 5.74 14.27 -8.84
N MET A 335 6.98 14.16 -8.38
CA MET A 335 8.06 15.05 -8.83
C MET A 335 8.21 15.00 -10.35
N ASP A 336 8.18 13.81 -10.95
CA ASP A 336 8.27 13.63 -12.40
C ASP A 336 7.04 14.19 -13.14
N ALA A 337 5.84 14.00 -12.60
CA ALA A 337 4.60 14.55 -13.16
C ALA A 337 4.59 16.08 -13.15
N VAL A 338 4.92 16.69 -12.01
CA VAL A 338 4.99 18.16 -11.85
C VAL A 338 6.08 18.75 -12.74
N THR A 339 7.25 18.10 -12.80
CA THR A 339 8.34 18.54 -13.69
C THR A 339 7.94 18.49 -15.16
N THR A 340 7.18 17.46 -15.57
CA THR A 340 6.67 17.32 -16.93
C THR A 340 5.68 18.43 -17.26
N LEU A 341 4.73 18.72 -16.36
CA LEU A 341 3.78 19.83 -16.51
C LEU A 341 4.49 21.19 -16.61
N ARG A 342 5.51 21.43 -15.77
CA ARG A 342 6.31 22.66 -15.79
C ARG A 342 7.03 22.83 -17.12
N ARG A 343 7.68 21.77 -17.62
CA ARG A 343 8.35 21.78 -18.93
C ARG A 343 7.38 22.09 -20.06
N LYS A 344 6.18 21.50 -20.02
CA LYS A 344 5.13 21.80 -21.01
C LYS A 344 4.77 23.28 -20.99
N LYS A 345 4.44 23.84 -19.82
CA LYS A 345 4.12 25.28 -19.66
C LYS A 345 5.26 26.19 -20.14
N MET A 346 6.51 25.87 -19.79
CA MET A 346 7.67 26.65 -20.24
C MET A 346 7.85 26.58 -21.76
N LYS A 347 7.72 25.39 -22.37
CA LYS A 347 7.80 25.23 -23.83
C LYS A 347 6.71 26.04 -24.53
N ASP A 348 5.50 26.05 -24.00
CA ASP A 348 4.37 26.81 -24.56
C ASP A 348 4.62 28.33 -24.46
N GLY A 349 5.17 28.79 -23.33
CA GLY A 349 5.60 30.19 -23.15
C GLY A 349 6.71 30.60 -24.13
N VAL A 350 7.77 29.81 -24.23
CA VAL A 350 8.88 30.06 -25.19
C VAL A 350 8.37 30.08 -26.63
N ARG A 351 7.47 29.17 -26.99
CA ARG A 351 6.83 29.17 -28.32
C ARG A 351 6.03 30.44 -28.58
N LYS A 352 5.27 30.92 -27.58
CA LYS A 352 4.51 32.18 -27.69
C LYS A 352 5.45 33.37 -27.90
N THR A 353 6.54 33.45 -27.15
CA THR A 353 7.56 34.51 -27.31
C THR A 353 8.24 34.44 -28.68
N LEU A 354 8.68 33.26 -29.12
CA LEU A 354 9.35 33.11 -30.42
C LEU A 354 8.43 33.46 -31.60
N ARG A 355 7.13 33.09 -31.51
CA ARG A 355 6.12 33.51 -32.49
C ARG A 355 5.96 35.02 -32.52
N ALA A 356 5.91 35.68 -31.36
CA ALA A 356 5.86 37.14 -31.29
C ALA A 356 7.10 37.83 -31.89
N MET A 357 8.24 37.12 -31.93
CA MET A 357 9.49 37.60 -32.55
C MET A 357 9.64 37.19 -34.03
N ASN A 358 8.61 36.63 -34.69
CA ASN A 358 8.69 36.04 -36.04
C ASN A 358 9.79 34.98 -36.21
N LYS A 359 10.19 34.31 -35.12
CA LYS A 359 11.16 33.21 -35.17
C LYS A 359 10.44 31.88 -35.21
N SER A 360 10.79 31.06 -36.20
CA SER A 360 10.25 29.70 -36.32
C SER A 360 10.72 28.82 -35.16
N THR A 361 9.79 28.13 -34.52
CA THR A 361 10.13 27.05 -33.60
C THR A 361 10.22 25.77 -34.39
N ARG A 362 11.43 25.22 -34.53
CA ARG A 362 11.58 23.84 -34.99
C ARG A 362 10.80 22.97 -34.01
N ASN A 363 9.83 22.20 -34.51
CA ASN A 363 9.13 21.25 -33.65
C ASN A 363 10.20 20.32 -33.07
N PRO A 364 10.41 20.29 -31.75
CA PRO A 364 11.24 19.23 -31.19
C PRO A 364 10.60 17.91 -31.63
N ALA A 365 11.44 16.94 -32.00
CA ALA A 365 10.99 15.57 -32.18
C ALA A 365 10.05 15.22 -31.02
N PRO A 366 8.93 14.51 -31.27
CA PRO A 366 7.98 14.19 -30.21
C PRO A 366 8.78 13.69 -29.02
N ASP A 367 8.67 14.41 -27.89
CA ASP A 367 9.17 13.92 -26.61
C ASP A 367 8.49 12.57 -26.48
N ALA A 368 9.22 11.50 -26.80
CA ALA A 368 8.68 10.16 -26.75
C ALA A 368 8.04 10.07 -25.38
N ARG A 369 6.75 9.71 -25.33
CA ARG A 369 6.03 9.50 -24.08
C ARG A 369 6.72 8.34 -23.38
N LEU A 370 7.87 8.58 -22.78
CA LEU A 370 8.60 7.59 -22.01
C LEU A 370 7.79 7.51 -20.73
N ALA A 371 6.85 6.55 -20.74
CA ALA A 371 6.14 6.11 -19.55
C ALA A 371 7.15 6.01 -18.38
N PRO A 372 6.70 6.35 -17.17
CA PRO A 372 7.59 6.65 -16.06
C PRO A 372 8.62 5.54 -15.85
N ALA A 373 9.85 5.93 -15.55
CA ALA A 373 11.03 5.08 -15.64
C ALA A 373 11.18 4.16 -14.41
N PHE A 374 10.14 3.40 -14.12
CA PHE A 374 10.09 2.43 -13.04
C PHE A 374 10.15 1.00 -13.59
N LEU A 375 10.84 0.12 -12.87
CA LEU A 375 10.89 -1.31 -13.13
C LEU A 375 10.19 -2.07 -12.01
N SER A 376 9.65 -3.24 -12.31
CA SER A 376 9.19 -4.17 -11.26
C SER A 376 10.39 -4.59 -10.40
N TRP A 377 10.20 -4.62 -9.08
CA TRP A 377 11.15 -5.31 -8.19
C TRP A 377 10.81 -6.79 -8.17
N ASP A 378 11.25 -7.51 -9.21
CA ASP A 378 10.82 -8.89 -9.47
C ASP A 378 11.08 -9.83 -8.28
N GLU A 379 12.22 -9.69 -7.60
CA GLU A 379 12.57 -10.50 -6.44
C GLU A 379 11.55 -10.34 -5.29
N LEU A 380 11.26 -9.10 -4.86
CA LEU A 380 10.28 -8.84 -3.81
C LEU A 380 8.86 -9.24 -4.24
N ASN A 381 8.47 -8.89 -5.47
CA ASN A 381 7.17 -9.28 -6.02
C ASN A 381 7.01 -10.81 -6.06
N GLN A 382 8.07 -11.56 -6.37
CA GLN A 382 8.09 -13.02 -6.34
C GLN A 382 7.91 -13.56 -4.91
N LYS A 383 8.63 -13.02 -3.91
CA LYS A 383 8.46 -13.41 -2.50
C LYS A 383 7.02 -13.24 -2.02
N VAL A 384 6.42 -12.09 -2.34
CA VAL A 384 5.03 -11.80 -1.99
C VAL A 384 4.07 -12.72 -2.75
N ASN A 385 4.27 -12.93 -4.05
CA ASN A 385 3.44 -13.85 -4.84
C ASN A 385 3.49 -15.29 -4.30
N VAL A 386 4.65 -15.80 -3.88
CA VAL A 386 4.77 -17.11 -3.24
C VAL A 386 3.95 -17.17 -1.95
N ALA A 387 3.97 -16.11 -1.13
CA ALA A 387 3.16 -16.03 0.09
C ALA A 387 1.65 -16.10 -0.21
N PHE A 388 1.19 -15.42 -1.27
CA PHE A 388 -0.20 -15.49 -1.74
C PHE A 388 -0.58 -16.89 -2.27
N GLN A 389 0.29 -17.52 -3.06
CA GLN A 389 0.07 -18.89 -3.54
C GLN A 389 -0.03 -19.90 -2.39
N GLN A 390 0.78 -19.73 -1.34
CA GLN A 390 0.68 -20.56 -0.14
C GLN A 390 -0.65 -20.35 0.60
N GLN A 391 -1.13 -19.11 0.71
CA GLN A 391 -2.47 -18.85 1.27
C GLN A 391 -3.56 -19.49 0.42
N GLU A 392 -3.48 -19.39 -0.91
CA GLU A 392 -4.44 -20.02 -1.82
C GLU A 392 -4.51 -21.54 -1.62
N LYS A 393 -3.36 -22.22 -1.51
CA LYS A 393 -3.29 -23.66 -1.22
C LYS A 393 -3.96 -24.01 0.12
N ARG A 394 -3.77 -23.18 1.15
CA ARG A 394 -4.44 -23.36 2.45
C ARG A 394 -5.95 -23.23 2.34
N GLU A 395 -6.43 -22.23 1.62
CA GLU A 395 -7.86 -22.03 1.37
C GLU A 395 -8.45 -23.20 0.58
N GLN A 396 -7.82 -23.63 -0.52
CA GLN A 396 -8.27 -24.77 -1.31
C GLN A 396 -8.35 -26.06 -0.47
N THR A 397 -7.40 -26.25 0.45
CA THR A 397 -7.42 -27.39 1.39
C THR A 397 -8.59 -27.29 2.36
N ALA A 398 -8.87 -26.09 2.89
CA ALA A 398 -10.02 -25.86 3.78
C ALA A 398 -11.35 -26.13 3.06
N TRP A 399 -11.52 -25.62 1.83
CA TRP A 399 -12.71 -25.84 1.01
C TRP A 399 -12.93 -27.33 0.67
N LYS A 400 -11.86 -28.10 0.46
CA LYS A 400 -11.96 -29.56 0.23
C LYS A 400 -12.47 -30.29 1.46
N ARG A 401 -12.06 -29.87 2.67
CA ARG A 401 -12.48 -30.49 3.94
C ARG A 401 -13.95 -30.23 4.28
N MET A 402 -14.50 -29.11 3.82
CA MET A 402 -15.92 -28.75 4.03
C MET A 402 -16.90 -29.52 3.13
N LYS A 403 -16.43 -30.17 2.05
CA LYS A 403 -17.26 -30.97 1.15
C LYS A 403 -17.55 -32.39 1.65
N VAL A 404 -16.86 -32.80 2.71
CA VAL A 404 -17.11 -34.03 3.46
C VAL A 404 -17.99 -33.63 4.63
#